data_AF-A0A7S4RSF0-F1
#
_entry.id   AF-A0A7S4RSF0-F1
#
_cell.length_a   1.000
_cell.length_b   1.000
_cell.length_c   1.000
_cell.angle_alpha   90.00
_cell.angle_beta   90.00
_cell.angle_gamma   90.00
#
_symmetry.space_group_name_H-M   'P 1'
#
loop_
_entity.id
_entity.type
_entity.pdbx_description
1 polymer ?
#
loop_
_entity_poly.entity_id
_entity_poly.type
_entity_poly.pdbx_seq_one_letter_code
_entity_poly.pdbx_strand_id
1 'polypeptide(L)'
;GIHFHRVIPGFMNQFGCPNAKDPKSRRAGTGGPPDGTFKNLKTGGTERRSNGGNIKDENISRDSNAPGTLSMANTGRPNSGGSQFFINVADNRNLDWFSPGASKHPVFGKITSGMDVCVKISKARTQNDNPVKPIRMNKITISGL
;
A
#
# COMPACT_ATOMS: atom_id res chain seq x y z
N GLY A 1 11.99 10.62 4.69
CA GLY A 1 10.65 10.19 4.26
C GLY A 1 10.77 9.19 3.12
N ILE A 2 9.68 8.51 2.78
CA ILE A 2 9.57 7.63 1.61
C ILE A 2 8.70 8.36 0.57
N HIS A 3 8.87 8.08 -0.71
CA HIS A 3 8.08 8.69 -1.79
C HIS A 3 6.99 7.75 -2.29
N PHE A 4 5.90 8.35 -2.79
CA PHE A 4 5.00 7.64 -3.70
C PHE A 4 5.78 7.31 -4.97
N HIS A 5 5.82 6.03 -5.32
CA HIS A 5 6.57 5.55 -6.48
C HIS A 5 5.67 5.12 -7.64
N ARG A 6 4.35 5.12 -7.41
CA ARG A 6 3.33 4.84 -8.42
C ARG A 6 2.05 5.58 -8.07
N VAL A 7 1.56 6.45 -8.93
CA VAL A 7 0.27 7.15 -8.78
C VAL A 7 -0.47 7.11 -10.11
N ILE A 8 -1.75 6.75 -10.08
CA ILE A 8 -2.56 6.57 -11.29
C ILE A 8 -3.91 7.28 -11.08
N PRO A 9 -4.22 8.31 -11.90
CA PRO A 9 -5.51 8.98 -11.85
C PRO A 9 -6.66 7.98 -12.05
N GLY A 10 -7.71 8.09 -11.24
CA GLY A 10 -8.88 7.21 -11.35
C GLY A 10 -8.61 5.76 -10.94
N PHE A 11 -7.52 5.48 -10.22
CA PHE A 11 -7.19 4.15 -9.73
C PHE A 11 -6.65 4.20 -8.30
N MET A 12 -5.35 4.39 -8.10
CA MET A 12 -4.73 4.37 -6.76
C MET A 12 -3.41 5.14 -6.66
N ASN A 13 -2.96 5.36 -5.43
CA ASN A 13 -1.63 5.87 -5.08
C ASN A 13 -0.87 4.83 -4.25
N GLN A 14 0.25 4.31 -4.76
CA GLN A 14 1.06 3.29 -4.11
C GLN A 14 2.28 3.89 -3.37
N PHE A 15 2.50 3.38 -2.17
CA PHE A 15 3.50 3.86 -1.23
C PHE A 15 4.10 2.68 -0.42
N GLY A 16 5.11 2.94 0.42
CA GLY A 16 5.59 1.99 1.42
C GLY A 16 6.80 1.15 0.99
N CYS A 17 7.38 1.42 -0.18
CA CYS A 17 8.61 0.75 -0.65
C CYS A 17 9.85 1.41 -0.02
N PRO A 18 10.71 0.70 0.74
CA PRO A 18 11.92 1.28 1.33
C PRO A 18 12.94 1.80 0.29
N ASN A 19 12.97 1.21 -0.90
CA ASN A 19 13.83 1.67 -2.00
C ASN A 19 13.38 3.04 -2.55
N ALA A 20 12.12 3.45 -2.32
CA ALA A 20 11.59 4.75 -2.73
C ALA A 20 12.00 5.89 -1.77
N LYS A 21 12.98 5.65 -0.88
CA LYS A 21 13.70 6.74 -0.20
C LYS A 21 14.40 7.66 -1.21
N ASP A 22 14.98 7.06 -2.25
CA ASP A 22 15.39 7.77 -3.46
C ASP A 22 14.24 7.72 -4.49
N PRO A 23 13.65 8.86 -4.87
CA PRO A 23 12.53 8.90 -5.82
C PRO A 23 12.92 8.49 -7.25
N LYS A 24 14.22 8.45 -7.57
CA LYS A 24 14.74 8.02 -8.88
C LYS A 24 15.25 6.58 -8.86
N SER A 25 15.10 5.87 -7.74
CA SER A 25 15.57 4.50 -7.62
C SER A 25 14.84 3.60 -8.61
N ARG A 26 15.60 2.93 -9.48
CA ARG A 26 15.07 1.87 -10.36
C ARG A 26 14.53 0.65 -9.59
N ARG A 27 14.79 0.58 -8.27
CA ARG A 27 14.30 -0.47 -7.37
C ARG A 27 13.05 -0.06 -6.59
N ALA A 28 12.49 1.12 -6.85
CA ALA A 28 11.21 1.51 -6.28
C ALA A 28 10.11 0.54 -6.75
N GLY A 29 9.25 0.09 -5.84
CA GLY A 29 8.24 -0.94 -6.09
C GLY A 29 8.69 -2.38 -5.80
N THR A 30 9.98 -2.64 -5.55
CA THR A 30 10.49 -4.02 -5.27
C THR A 30 10.96 -4.23 -3.84
N GLY A 31 10.89 -3.19 -2.99
CA GLY A 31 11.37 -3.24 -1.63
C GLY A 31 10.31 -3.71 -0.63
N GLY A 32 10.77 -4.40 0.41
CA GLY A 32 10.01 -4.78 1.60
C GLY A 32 10.80 -4.52 2.88
N PRO A 33 10.17 -4.68 4.05
CA PRO A 33 10.86 -4.59 5.34
C PRO A 33 11.84 -5.78 5.49
N PRO A 34 12.79 -5.73 6.43
CA PRO A 34 13.59 -6.90 6.74
C PRO A 34 12.70 -8.03 7.29
N ASP A 35 13.15 -9.27 7.08
CA ASP A 35 12.62 -10.45 7.75
C ASP A 35 12.78 -10.30 9.27
N GLY A 36 11.89 -10.93 10.03
CA GLY A 36 11.89 -10.83 11.50
C GLY A 36 10.54 -11.09 12.10
N THR A 37 10.33 -10.65 13.34
CA THR A 37 9.04 -10.76 14.03
C THR A 37 8.48 -9.39 14.39
N PHE A 38 7.16 -9.31 14.54
CA PHE A 38 6.47 -8.10 14.97
C PHE A 38 5.26 -8.46 15.83
N LYS A 39 4.82 -7.54 16.68
CA LYS A 39 3.61 -7.72 17.48
C LYS A 39 2.39 -7.37 16.63
N ASN A 40 1.44 -8.29 16.51
CA ASN A 40 0.13 -7.98 15.95
C ASN A 40 -0.64 -7.10 16.95
N LEU A 41 -1.04 -5.92 16.51
CA LEU A 41 -1.69 -4.93 17.38
C LEU A 41 -3.14 -5.29 17.73
N LYS A 42 -3.78 -6.15 16.92
CA LYS A 42 -5.15 -6.64 17.14
C LYS A 42 -5.20 -7.84 18.08
N THR A 43 -4.32 -8.82 17.88
CA THR A 43 -4.32 -10.08 18.65
C THR A 43 -3.37 -10.07 19.84
N GLY A 44 -2.41 -9.13 19.86
CA GLY A 44 -1.34 -9.07 20.84
C GLY A 44 -0.24 -10.14 20.65
N GLY A 45 -0.44 -11.07 19.71
CA GLY A 45 0.49 -12.16 19.41
C GLY A 45 1.72 -11.71 18.62
N THR A 46 2.71 -12.59 18.54
CA THR A 46 3.91 -12.38 17.71
C THR A 46 3.70 -13.01 16.34
N GLU A 47 3.91 -12.22 15.30
CA GLU A 47 3.88 -12.64 13.91
C GLU A 47 5.26 -12.55 13.27
N ARG A 48 5.40 -13.20 12.11
CA ARG A 48 6.67 -13.31 11.38
C ARG A 48 6.57 -12.70 9.99
N ARG A 49 7.62 -11.98 9.61
CA ARG A 49 7.95 -11.59 8.24
C ARG A 49 9.03 -12.52 7.70
N SER A 50 8.86 -12.96 6.46
CA SER A 50 9.79 -13.87 5.78
C SER A 50 9.82 -13.61 4.27
N ASN A 51 10.85 -14.11 3.58
CA ASN A 51 10.95 -14.04 2.12
C ASN A 51 10.98 -12.61 1.59
N GLY A 52 11.74 -11.74 2.24
CA GLY A 52 11.86 -10.32 1.85
C GLY A 52 10.83 -9.43 2.53
N GLY A 53 10.46 -9.78 3.76
CA GLY A 53 9.58 -8.97 4.59
C GLY A 53 8.10 -9.29 4.47
N ASN A 54 7.73 -10.39 3.81
CA ASN A 54 6.34 -10.70 3.50
C ASN A 54 5.58 -11.24 4.72
N ILE A 55 4.30 -10.89 4.79
CA ILE A 55 3.32 -11.37 5.77
C ILE A 55 2.25 -12.22 5.08
N LYS A 56 1.51 -12.99 5.88
CA LYS A 56 0.35 -13.76 5.40
C LYS A 56 -0.78 -12.82 5.01
N ASP A 57 -1.58 -13.22 4.03
CA ASP A 57 -2.75 -12.44 3.61
C ASP A 57 -3.85 -12.53 4.69
N GLU A 58 -4.37 -11.37 5.10
CA GLU A 58 -5.50 -11.27 6.04
C GLU A 58 -6.83 -11.15 5.29
N ASN A 59 -7.24 -12.22 4.61
CA ASN A 59 -8.51 -12.32 3.88
C ASN A 59 -9.72 -12.55 4.82
N ILE A 60 -9.84 -11.72 5.86
CA ILE A 60 -10.81 -11.91 6.95
C ILE A 60 -12.10 -11.14 6.65
N SER A 61 -11.97 -9.85 6.33
CA SER A 61 -13.11 -8.97 6.05
C SER A 61 -13.36 -8.82 4.56
N ARG A 62 -14.62 -8.79 4.14
CA ARG A 62 -15.03 -8.54 2.74
C ARG A 62 -15.21 -7.04 2.45
N ASP A 63 -14.28 -6.24 2.95
CA ASP A 63 -14.23 -4.81 2.64
C ASP A 63 -13.75 -4.61 1.20
N SER A 64 -14.54 -3.89 0.42
CA SER A 64 -14.22 -3.61 -0.99
C SER A 64 -13.18 -2.50 -1.10
N ASN A 65 -12.36 -2.56 -2.15
CA ASN A 65 -11.39 -1.55 -2.59
C ASN A 65 -12.09 -0.30 -3.16
N ALA A 66 -13.01 0.26 -2.38
CA ALA A 66 -13.76 1.47 -2.67
C ALA A 66 -12.89 2.73 -2.48
N PRO A 67 -13.28 3.88 -3.05
CA PRO A 67 -12.57 5.14 -2.84
C PRO A 67 -12.32 5.45 -1.36
N GLY A 68 -11.08 5.82 -1.03
CA GLY A 68 -10.65 6.18 0.31
C GLY A 68 -10.19 5.00 1.18
N THR A 69 -10.23 3.77 0.69
CA THR A 69 -9.67 2.61 1.41
C THR A 69 -8.15 2.48 1.23
N LEU A 70 -7.50 1.86 2.21
CA LEU A 70 -6.09 1.47 2.17
C LEU A 70 -6.00 -0.05 2.04
N SER A 71 -5.21 -0.50 1.07
CA SER A 71 -5.09 -1.93 0.76
C SER A 71 -3.64 -2.36 0.59
N MET A 72 -3.36 -3.60 0.99
CA MET A 72 -2.00 -4.14 0.89
C MET A 72 -1.61 -4.40 -0.57
N ALA A 73 -0.45 -3.91 -0.97
CA ALA A 73 0.16 -4.26 -2.25
C ALA A 73 0.92 -5.58 -2.09
N ASN A 74 0.92 -6.41 -3.13
CA ASN A 74 1.61 -7.70 -3.16
C ASN A 74 2.17 -7.96 -4.56
N THR A 75 2.88 -9.07 -4.73
CA THR A 75 3.52 -9.44 -6.01
C THR A 75 2.59 -10.20 -6.96
N GLY A 76 1.28 -10.25 -6.67
CA GLY A 76 0.32 -11.12 -7.36
C GLY A 76 0.35 -12.58 -6.90
N ARG A 77 1.18 -12.91 -5.89
CA ARG A 77 1.23 -14.24 -5.25
C ARG A 77 0.59 -14.18 -3.86
N PRO A 78 -0.05 -15.26 -3.38
CA PRO A 78 -0.52 -15.33 -1.99
C PRO A 78 0.62 -15.09 -1.00
N ASN A 79 0.33 -14.41 0.11
CA ASN A 79 1.26 -14.15 1.22
C ASN A 79 2.54 -13.42 0.78
N SER A 80 2.40 -12.47 -0.15
CA SER A 80 3.52 -11.68 -0.69
C SER A 80 3.38 -10.18 -0.45
N GLY A 81 2.54 -9.80 0.52
CA GLY A 81 2.45 -8.42 0.99
C GLY A 81 3.63 -8.10 1.91
N GLY A 82 4.40 -7.07 1.57
CA GLY A 82 5.52 -6.59 2.38
C GLY A 82 5.15 -5.36 3.21
N SER A 83 5.79 -4.22 2.93
CA SER A 83 5.46 -2.92 3.53
C SER A 83 4.73 -1.97 2.58
N GLN A 84 4.48 -2.42 1.35
CA GLN A 84 3.85 -1.61 0.33
C GLN A 84 2.33 -1.69 0.45
N PHE A 85 1.68 -0.55 0.31
CA PHE A 85 0.22 -0.43 0.29
C PHE A 85 -0.19 0.67 -0.66
N PHE A 86 -1.46 0.70 -1.02
CA PHE A 86 -2.02 1.75 -1.85
C PHE A 86 -3.29 2.34 -1.26
N ILE A 87 -3.54 3.59 -1.62
CA ILE A 87 -4.77 4.32 -1.33
C ILE A 87 -5.63 4.29 -2.58
N ASN A 88 -6.83 3.74 -2.47
CA ASN A 88 -7.82 3.75 -3.55
C ASN A 88 -8.38 5.16 -3.74
N VAL A 89 -8.24 5.74 -4.94
CA VAL A 89 -8.83 7.06 -5.28
C VAL A 89 -10.06 6.93 -6.18
N ALA A 90 -10.38 5.70 -6.59
CA ALA A 90 -11.56 5.31 -7.35
C ALA A 90 -12.06 3.94 -6.85
N ASP A 91 -13.16 3.46 -7.42
CA ASP A 91 -13.70 2.12 -7.15
C ASP A 91 -12.88 1.08 -7.91
N ASN A 92 -12.18 0.22 -7.15
CA ASN A 92 -11.31 -0.82 -7.66
C ASN A 92 -11.76 -2.21 -7.19
N ARG A 93 -13.07 -2.48 -7.15
CA ARG A 93 -13.64 -3.77 -6.72
C ARG A 93 -13.04 -5.01 -7.37
N ASN A 94 -12.44 -4.88 -8.55
CA ASN A 94 -11.73 -5.96 -9.24
C ASN A 94 -10.45 -6.41 -8.50
N LEU A 95 -9.96 -5.61 -7.55
CA LEU A 95 -8.83 -5.94 -6.67
C LEU A 95 -9.27 -6.65 -5.38
N ASP A 96 -10.58 -6.73 -5.11
CA ASP A 96 -11.09 -7.35 -3.89
C ASP A 96 -10.65 -8.80 -3.82
N TRP A 97 -10.17 -9.22 -2.64
CA TRP A 97 -9.72 -10.59 -2.49
C TRP A 97 -10.86 -11.62 -2.68
N PHE A 98 -12.12 -11.19 -2.49
CA PHE A 98 -13.31 -12.00 -2.73
C PHE A 98 -13.89 -11.85 -4.14
N SER A 99 -13.33 -10.96 -4.99
CA SER A 99 -13.72 -10.86 -6.40
C SER A 99 -13.10 -11.98 -7.24
N PRO A 100 -13.75 -12.43 -8.33
CA PRO A 100 -13.14 -13.37 -9.27
C PRO A 100 -11.83 -12.81 -9.86
N GLY A 101 -10.84 -13.67 -10.10
CA GLY A 101 -9.54 -13.29 -10.66
C GLY A 101 -8.36 -13.53 -9.71
N ALA A 102 -7.14 -13.26 -10.22
CA ALA A 102 -5.89 -13.52 -9.50
C ALA A 102 -5.44 -12.37 -8.59
N SER A 103 -5.91 -11.14 -8.84
CA SER A 103 -5.58 -9.98 -8.00
C SER A 103 -6.37 -10.03 -6.70
N LYS A 104 -5.65 -10.05 -5.57
CA LYS A 104 -6.22 -10.20 -4.24
C LYS A 104 -5.59 -9.17 -3.31
N HIS A 105 -6.31 -8.11 -2.95
CA HIS A 105 -5.79 -7.03 -2.12
C HIS A 105 -6.70 -6.77 -0.91
N PRO A 106 -6.33 -7.28 0.28
CA PRO A 106 -7.06 -7.01 1.51
C PRO A 106 -7.04 -5.52 1.86
N VAL A 107 -8.22 -4.98 2.14
CA VAL A 107 -8.39 -3.65 2.75
C VAL A 107 -8.11 -3.77 4.24
N PHE A 108 -7.29 -2.86 4.78
CA PHE A 108 -6.94 -2.83 6.21
C PHE A 108 -7.21 -1.47 6.87
N GLY A 109 -7.66 -0.47 6.10
CA GLY A 109 -7.91 0.86 6.63
C GLY A 109 -8.75 1.73 5.71
N LYS A 110 -9.18 2.87 6.23
CA LYS A 110 -9.96 3.87 5.50
C LYS A 110 -9.55 5.28 5.91
N ILE A 111 -9.47 6.17 4.93
CA ILE A 111 -9.26 7.59 5.13
C ILE A 111 -10.50 8.19 5.80
N THR A 112 -10.29 8.88 6.92
CA THR A 112 -11.35 9.63 7.62
C THR A 112 -11.30 11.13 7.31
N SER A 113 -10.14 11.64 6.89
CA SER A 113 -9.93 13.05 6.50
C SER A 113 -8.78 13.18 5.50
N GLY A 114 -8.81 14.23 4.66
CA GLY A 114 -7.75 14.51 3.67
C GLY A 114 -7.83 13.69 2.37
N MET A 115 -9.02 13.15 2.04
CA MET A 115 -9.21 12.42 0.78
C MET A 115 -8.94 13.29 -0.46
N ASP A 116 -9.23 14.59 -0.39
CA ASP A 116 -8.94 15.55 -1.46
C ASP A 116 -7.43 15.64 -1.76
N VAL A 117 -6.57 15.52 -0.73
CA VAL A 117 -5.12 15.47 -0.88
C VAL A 117 -4.70 14.21 -1.63
N CYS A 118 -5.29 13.06 -1.31
CA CYS A 118 -5.03 11.81 -2.03
C CYS A 118 -5.46 11.90 -3.50
N VAL A 119 -6.60 12.53 -3.79
CA VAL A 119 -7.05 12.79 -5.17
C VAL A 119 -6.14 13.78 -5.89
N LYS A 120 -5.58 14.79 -5.21
CA LYS A 120 -4.59 15.70 -5.80
C LYS A 120 -3.29 14.97 -6.13
N ILE A 121 -2.82 14.09 -5.24
CA ILE A 121 -1.62 13.26 -5.46
C ILE A 121 -1.79 12.37 -6.70
N SER A 122 -2.96 11.74 -6.88
CA SER A 122 -3.18 10.83 -8.01
C SER A 122 -3.16 11.52 -9.36
N LYS A 123 -3.40 12.83 -9.40
CA LYS A 123 -3.37 13.67 -10.61
C LYS A 123 -2.01 14.28 -10.92
N ALA A 124 -0.98 13.99 -10.12
CA ALA A 124 0.36 14.48 -10.37
C ALA A 124 0.89 13.97 -11.73
N ARG A 125 1.66 14.79 -12.45
CA ARG A 125 2.32 14.36 -13.68
C ARG A 125 3.30 13.22 -13.38
N THR A 126 3.21 12.14 -14.14
CA THR A 126 4.05 10.94 -13.96
C THR A 126 4.89 10.60 -15.20
N GLN A 127 5.90 9.77 -14.99
CA GLN A 127 6.60 9.00 -16.00
C GLN A 127 6.63 7.55 -15.53
N ASN A 128 6.05 6.63 -16.31
CA ASN A 128 5.83 5.23 -15.90
C ASN A 128 5.14 5.13 -14.52
N ASP A 129 4.05 5.89 -14.37
CA ASP A 129 3.28 6.05 -13.12
C ASP A 129 4.06 6.66 -11.93
N ASN A 130 5.36 6.90 -12.03
CA ASN A 130 6.15 7.55 -10.97
C ASN A 130 6.05 9.08 -11.08
N PRO A 131 5.69 9.83 -10.01
CA PRO A 131 5.62 11.29 -10.06
C PRO A 131 6.92 11.95 -10.54
N VAL A 132 6.83 12.80 -11.58
CA VAL A 132 7.98 13.57 -12.11
C VAL A 132 8.52 14.52 -11.04
N LYS A 133 7.61 15.18 -10.33
CA LYS A 133 7.93 15.92 -9.09
C LYS A 133 7.70 14.97 -7.92
N PRO A 134 8.74 14.54 -7.19
CA PRO A 134 8.59 13.57 -6.11
C PRO A 134 7.63 14.04 -5.02
N ILE A 135 6.74 13.15 -4.60
CA ILE A 135 5.78 13.40 -3.51
C ILE A 135 6.21 12.56 -2.32
N ARG A 136 6.61 13.21 -1.22
CA ARG A 136 7.24 12.58 -0.06
C ARG A 136 6.30 12.54 1.15
N MET A 137 6.16 11.37 1.75
CA MET A 137 5.67 11.26 3.13
C MET A 137 6.77 11.73 4.07
N ASN A 138 6.53 12.84 4.77
CA ASN A 138 7.53 13.46 5.66
C ASN A 138 7.59 12.79 7.02
N LYS A 139 6.43 12.55 7.63
CA LYS A 139 6.27 11.95 8.96
C LYS A 139 4.97 11.16 9.02
N ILE A 140 4.99 10.03 9.73
CA ILE A 140 3.78 9.33 10.19
C ILE A 140 3.73 9.53 11.71
N THR A 141 2.57 9.94 12.19
CA THR A 141 2.24 9.92 13.63
C THR A 141 1.20 8.82 13.83
N ILE A 142 1.46 7.93 14.77
CA ILE A 142 0.51 6.90 15.18
C ILE A 142 -0.01 7.29 16.56
N SER A 143 -1.32 7.28 16.74
CA SER A 143 -2.00 7.64 17.98
C SER A 143 -3.09 6.62 18.28
N GLY A 144 -3.38 6.40 19.57
CA GLY A 144 -4.42 5.45 19.99
C GLY A 144 -3.99 3.98 19.91
N LEU A 145 -2.68 3.71 20.03
CA LEU A 145 -2.13 2.38 20.32
C LEU A 145 -2.07 2.13 21.83
#